data_AF-Q17VP0-F1
#
_entry.id   AF-Q17VP0-F1
#
_cell.length_a   1.000
_cell.length_b   1.000
_cell.length_c   1.000
_cell.angle_alpha   90.00
_cell.angle_beta   90.00
_cell.angle_gamma   90.00
#
_symmetry.space_group_name_H-M   'P 1'
#
loop_
_entity.id
_entity.type
_entity.pdbx_description
1 polymer ?
#
loop_
_entity_poly.entity_id
_entity_poly.type
_entity_poly.pdbx_seq_one_letter_code
_entity_poly.pdbx_strand_id
1 'polypeptide(L)'
;MKKIPPLLVGDFRSVSPRFNQENLAKNYALVELIQDHMHAKGVTPVQLALSWILHTQKIIVPLFGTTKESRLIENIGALQVSWSQKKLEFFQKIGRNQNRRGSLP
;
A
#
# COMPACT_ATOMS: atom_id res chain seq x y z
N MET A 1 12.62 -3.12 14.17
CA MET A 1 11.22 -3.38 13.78
C MET A 1 10.27 -2.64 14.71
N LYS A 2 9.34 -1.83 14.18
CA LYS A 2 8.25 -1.26 14.99
C LYS A 2 7.38 -2.42 15.50
N LYS A 3 7.10 -2.47 16.81
CA LYS A 3 6.19 -3.48 17.39
C LYS A 3 4.79 -3.29 16.80
N ILE A 4 4.22 -4.35 16.25
CA ILE A 4 2.82 -4.36 15.80
C ILE A 4 1.97 -4.43 17.08
N PRO A 5 1.06 -3.48 17.32
CA PRO A 5 0.13 -3.61 18.44
C PRO A 5 -0.72 -4.88 18.24
N PRO A 6 -0.99 -5.63 19.32
CA PRO A 6 -1.84 -6.81 19.23
C PRO A 6 -3.22 -6.42 18.70
N LEU A 7 -3.80 -7.28 17.87
CA LEU A 7 -5.18 -7.10 17.42
C LEU A 7 -6.12 -7.25 18.62
N LEU A 8 -7.16 -6.41 18.66
CA LEU A 8 -8.18 -6.48 19.71
C LEU A 8 -9.02 -7.74 19.56
N VAL A 9 -9.59 -8.22 20.67
CA VAL A 9 -10.55 -9.33 20.65
C VAL A 9 -11.77 -8.93 19.81
N GLY A 10 -12.15 -9.77 18.85
CA GLY A 10 -13.25 -9.52 17.92
C GLY A 10 -12.86 -8.77 16.64
N ASP A 11 -11.59 -8.38 16.48
CA ASP A 11 -11.11 -7.76 15.24
C ASP A 11 -11.06 -8.78 14.09
N PHE A 12 -11.79 -8.53 13.01
CA PHE A 12 -11.86 -9.42 11.84
C PHE A 12 -10.49 -9.69 11.20
N ARG A 13 -9.50 -8.82 11.40
CA ARG A 13 -8.14 -9.02 10.88
C ARG A 13 -7.48 -10.24 11.52
N SER A 14 -7.88 -10.62 12.74
CA SER A 14 -7.32 -11.79 13.44
C SER A 14 -7.57 -13.12 12.72
N VAL A 15 -8.66 -13.20 11.96
CA VAL A 15 -9.03 -14.40 11.18
C VAL A 15 -8.61 -14.31 9.71
N SER A 16 -8.08 -13.17 9.26
CA SER A 16 -7.67 -12.98 7.87
C SER A 16 -6.29 -13.58 7.61
N PRO A 17 -6.12 -14.45 6.58
CA PRO A 17 -4.83 -15.01 6.22
C PRO A 17 -3.74 -13.96 5.96
N ARG A 18 -4.14 -12.74 5.54
CA ARG A 18 -3.22 -11.62 5.30
C ARG A 18 -2.45 -11.16 6.54
N PHE A 19 -3.00 -11.40 7.73
CA PHE A 19 -2.43 -10.98 9.01
C PHE A 19 -1.90 -12.16 9.85
N ASN A 20 -1.78 -13.35 9.27
CA ASN A 20 -1.05 -14.45 9.92
C ASN A 20 0.44 -14.12 10.02
N GLN A 21 1.16 -14.78 10.94
CA GLN A 21 2.55 -14.42 11.27
C GLN A 21 3.50 -14.50 10.06
N GLU A 22 3.35 -15.52 9.22
CA GLU A 22 4.18 -15.72 8.02
C GLU A 22 3.94 -14.63 6.97
N ASN A 23 2.68 -14.31 6.67
CA ASN A 23 2.32 -13.28 5.70
C ASN A 23 2.61 -11.88 6.22
N LEU A 24 2.50 -11.64 7.53
CA LEU A 24 2.97 -10.39 8.14
C LEU A 24 4.46 -10.18 7.85
N ALA A 25 5.32 -11.16 8.16
CA ALA A 25 6.75 -11.04 7.93
C ALA A 25 7.08 -10.73 6.45
N LYS A 26 6.43 -11.42 5.51
CA LYS A 26 6.57 -11.17 4.07
C LYS A 26 6.08 -9.79 3.66
N ASN A 27 4.92 -9.36 4.17
CA ASN A 27 4.34 -8.05 3.89
C ASN A 27 5.21 -6.91 4.45
N TYR A 28 5.88 -7.12 5.59
CA TYR A 28 6.78 -6.11 6.16
C TYR A 28 7.97 -5.79 5.26
N ALA A 29 8.59 -6.79 4.63
CA ALA A 29 9.67 -6.54 3.68
C ALA A 29 9.21 -5.65 2.51
N LEU A 30 7.96 -5.80 2.05
CA LEU A 30 7.38 -4.93 1.04
C LEU A 30 7.12 -3.52 1.59
N VAL A 31 6.63 -3.41 2.82
CA VAL A 31 6.40 -2.13 3.50
C VAL A 31 7.71 -1.36 3.66
N GLU A 32 8.82 -2.02 4.00
CA GLU A 32 10.15 -1.38 4.09
C GLU A 32 10.58 -0.81 2.74
N LEU A 33 10.46 -1.58 1.66
CA LEU A 33 10.74 -1.10 0.31
C LEU A 33 9.90 0.14 -0.06
N ILE A 34 8.62 0.15 0.30
CA ILE A 34 7.71 1.30 0.10
C ILE A 34 8.18 2.50 0.93
N GLN A 35 8.61 2.27 2.18
CA GLN A 35 9.11 3.31 3.08
C GLN A 35 10.36 4.02 2.54
N ASP A 36 11.30 3.27 1.97
CA ASP A 36 12.49 3.86 1.36
C ASP A 36 12.13 4.76 0.17
N HIS A 37 11.15 4.33 -0.63
CA HIS A 37 10.69 5.08 -1.79
C HIS A 37 9.87 6.33 -1.43
N MET A 38 9.04 6.26 -0.39
CA MET A 38 8.29 7.43 0.07
C MET A 38 9.22 8.50 0.63
N HIS A 39 10.26 8.11 1.38
CA HIS A 39 11.23 9.06 1.94
C HIS A 39 11.99 9.78 0.83
N ALA A 40 12.42 9.05 -0.20
CA ALA A 40 13.11 9.65 -1.34
C ALA A 40 12.24 10.64 -2.15
N LYS A 41 10.91 10.54 -2.04
CA LYS A 41 9.95 11.41 -2.76
C LYS A 41 9.28 12.47 -1.87
N GLY A 42 9.44 12.40 -0.55
CA GLY A 42 8.73 13.27 0.38
C GLY A 42 7.20 13.07 0.36
N VAL A 43 6.73 11.87 0.03
CA VAL A 43 5.30 11.54 -0.03
C VAL A 43 4.88 10.66 1.13
N THR A 44 3.58 10.57 1.41
CA THR A 44 3.08 9.64 2.43
C THR A 44 2.83 8.25 1.84
N PRO A 45 2.72 7.18 2.67
CA PRO A 45 2.47 5.84 2.16
C PRO A 45 1.19 5.75 1.32
N VAL A 46 0.13 6.45 1.75
CA VAL A 46 -1.16 6.44 1.05
C VAL A 46 -1.09 7.19 -0.28
N GLN A 47 -0.33 8.29 -0.35
CA GLN A 47 -0.09 9.01 -1.60
C GLN A 47 0.66 8.16 -2.61
N LEU A 48 1.69 7.43 -2.17
CA LEU A 48 2.43 6.53 -3.04
C LEU A 48 1.55 5.36 -3.54
N ALA A 49 0.72 4.78 -2.67
CA ALA A 49 -0.18 3.69 -3.03
C ALA A 49 -1.28 4.13 -4.02
N LEU A 50 -1.98 5.23 -3.73
CA LEU A 50 -3.04 5.75 -4.60
C LEU A 50 -2.47 6.22 -5.94
N SER A 51 -1.33 6.91 -5.94
CA SER A 51 -0.71 7.35 -7.19
C SER A 51 -0.26 6.17 -8.05
N TRP A 52 0.25 5.09 -7.45
CA TRP A 52 0.57 3.87 -8.21
C TRP A 52 -0.68 3.32 -8.90
N ILE A 53 -1.79 3.18 -8.18
CA ILE A 53 -3.08 2.73 -8.75
C ILE A 53 -3.50 3.62 -9.93
N LEU A 54 -3.48 4.94 -9.73
CA LEU A 54 -3.85 5.93 -10.75
C LEU A 54 -2.99 5.84 -12.03
N HIS A 55 -1.74 5.40 -11.92
CA HIS A 55 -0.83 5.23 -13.06
C HIS A 55 -0.83 3.79 -13.63
N THR A 56 -1.53 2.83 -13.01
CA THR A 56 -1.53 1.43 -13.46
C THR A 56 -2.51 1.14 -14.59
N GLN A 57 -3.58 1.93 -14.72
CA GLN A 57 -4.66 1.69 -15.69
C GLN A 57 -5.11 3.00 -16.34
N LYS A 58 -5.59 2.91 -17.58
CA LYS A 58 -6.00 4.08 -18.37
C LYS A 58 -7.25 4.77 -17.80
N ILE A 59 -8.17 4.00 -17.22
CA ILE A 59 -9.42 4.50 -16.64
C ILE A 59 -9.60 3.83 -15.27
N ILE A 60 -9.38 4.59 -14.20
CA ILE A 60 -9.53 4.11 -12.83
C ILE A 60 -9.97 5.24 -11.91
N VAL A 61 -10.92 4.95 -11.02
CA VAL A 61 -11.39 5.87 -9.97
C VAL A 61 -11.24 5.15 -8.63
N PRO A 62 -10.20 5.46 -7.82
CA PRO A 62 -10.00 4.79 -6.54
C PRO A 62 -11.04 5.26 -5.52
N LEU A 63 -11.78 4.30 -4.95
CA LEU A 63 -12.63 4.55 -3.79
C LEU A 63 -11.78 4.39 -2.52
N PHE A 64 -11.54 5.49 -1.81
CA PHE A 64 -10.82 5.47 -0.55
C PHE A 64 -11.71 6.02 0.58
N GLY A 65 -11.89 5.21 1.63
CA GLY A 65 -12.65 5.60 2.80
C GLY A 65 -11.80 6.42 3.77
N THR A 66 -12.37 7.48 4.33
CA THR A 66 -11.79 8.23 5.45
C THR A 66 -12.89 8.85 6.29
N THR A 67 -12.68 8.92 7.60
CA THR A 67 -13.56 9.62 8.55
C THR A 67 -12.98 10.97 9.01
N LYS A 68 -11.79 11.34 8.53
CA LYS A 68 -11.07 12.55 8.93
C LYS A 68 -10.75 13.40 7.70
N GLU A 69 -11.02 14.70 7.80
CA GLU A 69 -10.72 15.68 6.74
C GLU A 69 -9.22 15.73 6.43
N SER A 70 -8.35 15.72 7.44
CA SER A 70 -6.90 15.73 7.23
C SER A 70 -6.40 14.56 6.38
N ARG A 71 -7.04 13.39 6.50
CA ARG A 71 -6.75 12.21 5.68
C ARG A 71 -7.30 12.34 4.27
N LEU A 72 -8.44 13.02 4.08
CA LEU A 72 -8.94 13.34 2.74
C LEU A 72 -7.92 14.22 1.99
N ILE A 73 -7.45 15.29 2.62
CA ILE A 73 -6.46 16.20 2.04
C ILE A 73 -5.14 15.46 1.75
N GLU A 74 -4.65 14.64 2.69
CA GLU A 74 -3.47 13.81 2.47
C GLU A 74 -3.64 12.89 1.25
N ASN A 75 -4.76 12.18 1.14
CA ASN A 75 -5.03 11.23 0.07
C ASN A 75 -5.13 11.92 -1.31
N ILE A 76 -5.76 13.10 -1.39
CA ILE A 76 -5.87 13.88 -2.64
C ILE A 76 -4.48 14.28 -3.16
N GLY A 77 -3.51 14.49 -2.27
CA GLY A 77 -2.11 14.75 -2.65
C GLY A 77 -1.49 13.67 -3.53
N ALA A 78 -2.06 12.45 -3.58
CA ALA A 78 -1.65 11.40 -4.50
C ALA A 78 -1.66 11.82 -5.98
N LEU A 79 -2.54 12.76 -6.35
CA LEU A 79 -2.66 13.28 -7.72
C LEU A 79 -1.40 14.01 -8.19
N GLN A 80 -0.58 14.50 -7.26
CA GLN A 80 0.64 15.26 -7.54
C GLN A 80 1.89 14.37 -7.61
N VAL A 81 1.76 13.07 -7.31
CA VAL A 81 2.90 12.14 -7.30
C VAL A 81 3.17 11.64 -8.71
N SER A 82 4.31 12.08 -9.26
CA SER A 82 4.78 11.65 -10.56
C SER A 82 5.60 10.36 -10.49
N TRP A 83 5.52 9.56 -11.56
CA TRP A 83 6.26 8.31 -11.72
C TRP A 83 7.17 8.37 -12.94
N SER A 84 8.40 7.87 -12.80
CA SER A 84 9.18 7.50 -13.98
C SER A 84 8.74 6.13 -14.47
N GLN A 85 8.79 5.91 -15.78
CA GLN A 85 8.38 4.65 -16.39
C GLN A 85 9.08 3.44 -15.74
N LYS A 86 10.40 3.52 -15.56
CA LYS A 86 11.22 2.48 -14.91
C LYS A 86 10.74 2.15 -13.49
N LYS A 87 10.39 3.16 -12.68
CA LYS A 87 9.90 2.94 -11.31
C LYS A 87 8.50 2.34 -11.33
N LEU A 88 7.61 2.83 -12.18
CA LEU A 88 6.26 2.30 -12.30
C LEU A 88 6.27 0.81 -12.68
N GLU A 89 7.09 0.43 -13.66
CA GLU A 89 7.27 -0.97 -14.08
C GLU A 89 7.84 -1.85 -12.98
N PHE A 90 8.80 -1.33 -12.20
CA PHE A 90 9.36 -2.04 -11.04
C PHE A 90 8.27 -2.38 -10.01
N PHE A 91 7.45 -1.41 -9.62
CA PHE A 91 6.35 -1.64 -8.68
C PHE A 91 5.26 -2.55 -9.26
N GLN A 92 4.95 -2.44 -10.56
CA GLN A 92 4.01 -3.37 -11.23
C GLN A 92 4.52 -4.82 -11.23
N LYS A 93 5.83 -5.03 -11.44
CA LYS A 93 6.45 -6.36 -11.38
C LYS A 93 6.34 -6.95 -9.96
N ILE A 94 6.59 -6.14 -8.94
CA ILE A 94 6.46 -6.55 -7.54
C ILE A 94 5.01 -6.90 -7.21
N GLY A 95 4.05 -6.04 -7.55
CA GLY A 95 2.62 -6.26 -7.29
C GLY A 95 2.09 -7.56 -7.92
N ARG A 96 2.46 -7.85 -9.19
CA ARG A 96 2.07 -9.10 -9.87
C ARG A 96 2.64 -10.35 -9.20
N ASN A 97 3.85 -10.28 -8.68
CA ASN A 97 4.48 -11.41 -7.99
C ASN A 97 3.82 -11.70 -6.64
N GLN A 98 3.25 -10.69 -5.97
CA GLN A 98 2.50 -10.88 -4.74
C GLN A 98 1.12 -11.50 -4.99
N ASN A 99 0.38 -11.01 -6.00
CA ASN A 99 -0.94 -11.57 -6.36
C ASN A 99 -0.90 -13.06 -6.76
N ARG A 100 0.26 -13.57 -7.19
CA ARG A 100 0.46 -14.99 -7.54
C ARG A 100 0.87 -15.88 -6.37
N ARG A 101 1.35 -15.29 -5.26
CA ARG A 101 1.94 -16.03 -4.13
C ARG A 101 1.11 -15.96 -2.84
N GLY A 102 0.15 -15.04 -2.75
CA GLY A 102 -0.79 -14.94 -1.63
C GLY A 102 -2.20 -14.70 -2.18
N SER A 103 -3.06 -15.70 -2.04
CA SER A 103 -4.43 -15.75 -2.55
C SER A 103 -5.24 -14.47 -2.25
N LEU A 104 -5.87 -13.92 -3.27
CA LEU A 104 -7.21 -13.35 -3.13
C LEU A 104 -8.19 -14.55 -3.16
N PRO A 105 -9.12 -14.69 -2.20
CA PRO A 105 -10.50 -14.90 -2.62
C PRO A 105 -10.98 -13.67 -3.40
#